data_AF-A0A067MWW5-F1
#
_entry.id   AF-A0A067MWW5-F1
#
_cell.length_a   1.000
_cell.length_b   1.000
_cell.length_c   1.000
_cell.angle_alpha   90.00
_cell.angle_beta   90.00
_cell.angle_gamma   90.00
#
_symmetry.space_group_name_H-M   'P 1'
#
loop_
_entity.id
_entity.type
_entity.pdbx_description
1 polymer ?
#
loop_
_entity_poly.entity_id
_entity_poly.type
_entity_poly.pdbx_seq_one_letter_code
_entity_poly.pdbx_strand_id
1 'polypeptide(L)'
;MKSIFGLVVGTLNKAKIEDKERNASEAAKKRQSIDARLQAKLSKEQNIIRKQDELKKDRINITRTLEDLAYKEGILRVRHANLPYLSSFLLTTDDIPSESDSSTSPSSANVPPLYYLPAILTPSQKSFLERKRTEAEDRVQKEKDEWEGEKTKGLEEVKELRKKVAQGIPPRSADVEDTEMRTDDADREGSDVNGGKAQAMETEAEAVDEEARPAEGEDNTPPDETAHAPASSALMAMDQDDDDAVEY
;
A
#
# COMPACT_ATOMS: atom_id res chain seq x y z
N MET A 1 72.21 40.76 -43.16
CA MET A 1 71.70 39.50 -42.59
C MET A 1 70.21 39.64 -42.36
N LYS A 2 69.34 38.84 -43.00
CA LYS A 2 67.90 38.84 -42.67
C LYS A 2 67.73 38.11 -41.34
N SER A 3 67.02 38.74 -40.40
CA SER A 3 67.14 38.44 -38.98
C SER A 3 66.58 37.07 -38.60
N ILE A 4 67.45 36.18 -38.09
CA ILE A 4 67.07 34.91 -37.46
C ILE A 4 66.06 35.16 -36.32
N PHE A 5 66.23 36.28 -35.60
CA PHE A 5 65.33 36.75 -34.56
C PHE A 5 63.90 37.00 -35.05
N GLY A 6 63.73 37.48 -36.29
CA GLY A 6 62.40 37.70 -36.89
C GLY A 6 61.65 36.40 -37.16
N LEU A 7 62.37 35.35 -37.57
CA LEU A 7 61.79 34.01 -37.72
C LEU A 7 61.36 33.44 -36.37
N VAL A 8 62.23 33.58 -35.34
CA VAL A 8 61.97 33.09 -33.98
C VAL A 8 60.78 33.79 -33.31
N VAL A 9 60.64 35.11 -33.46
CA VAL A 9 59.47 35.87 -32.96
C VAL A 9 58.20 35.48 -33.72
N GLY A 10 58.29 35.24 -35.03
CA GLY A 10 57.18 34.73 -35.83
C GLY A 10 56.70 33.35 -35.38
N THR A 11 57.63 32.41 -35.13
CA THR A 11 57.30 31.08 -34.59
C THR A 11 56.76 31.14 -33.17
N LEU A 12 57.27 32.03 -32.33
CA LEU A 12 56.81 32.20 -30.94
C LEU A 12 55.38 32.73 -30.89
N ASN A 13 55.04 33.73 -31.70
CA ASN A 13 53.67 34.24 -31.81
C ASN A 13 52.71 33.19 -32.39
N LYS A 14 53.15 32.41 -33.40
CA LYS A 14 52.34 31.31 -33.93
C LYS A 14 52.09 30.22 -32.88
N ALA A 15 53.11 29.81 -32.13
CA ALA A 15 52.97 28.86 -31.03
C ALA A 15 52.01 29.36 -29.95
N LYS A 16 52.05 30.65 -29.60
CA LYS A 16 51.14 31.27 -28.63
C LYS A 16 49.67 31.31 -29.11
N ILE A 17 49.44 31.45 -30.41
CA ILE A 17 48.08 31.40 -30.99
C ILE A 17 47.57 29.96 -30.99
N GLU A 18 48.38 29.01 -31.46
CA GLU A 18 48.02 27.58 -31.46
C GLU A 18 47.75 27.06 -30.04
N ASP A 19 48.56 27.45 -29.06
CA ASP A 19 48.35 27.14 -27.65
C ASP A 19 47.05 27.75 -27.10
N LYS A 20 46.72 29.00 -27.44
CA LYS A 20 45.44 29.62 -27.04
C LYS A 20 44.23 28.90 -27.65
N GLU A 21 44.30 28.49 -28.92
CA GLU A 21 43.25 27.75 -29.61
C GLU A 21 43.09 26.33 -29.05
N ARG A 22 44.21 25.64 -28.76
CA ARG A 22 44.22 24.35 -28.06
C ARG A 22 43.61 24.46 -26.67
N ASN A 23 44.07 25.42 -25.85
CA ASN A 23 43.55 25.64 -24.49
C ASN A 23 42.06 25.99 -24.49
N ALA A 24 41.57 26.75 -25.48
CA ALA A 24 40.13 26.99 -25.66
C ALA A 24 39.36 25.70 -26.03
N SER A 25 39.91 24.88 -26.94
CA SER A 25 39.33 23.58 -27.30
C SER A 25 39.30 22.60 -26.12
N GLU A 26 40.36 22.54 -25.32
CA GLU A 26 40.45 21.70 -24.13
C GLU A 26 39.52 22.19 -23.01
N ALA A 27 39.41 23.50 -22.80
CA ALA A 27 38.45 24.06 -21.84
C ALA A 27 37.00 23.74 -22.23
N ALA A 28 36.66 23.81 -23.53
CA ALA A 28 35.35 23.42 -24.04
C ALA A 28 35.08 21.91 -23.84
N LYS A 29 36.06 21.04 -24.15
CA LYS A 29 35.97 19.59 -23.91
C LYS A 29 35.82 19.26 -22.42
N LYS A 30 36.55 19.96 -21.54
CA LYS A 30 36.43 19.81 -20.08
C LYS A 30 35.03 20.17 -19.60
N ARG A 31 34.45 21.30 -20.04
CA ARG A 31 33.05 21.68 -19.77
C ARG A 31 32.07 20.60 -20.24
N GLN A 32 32.15 20.19 -21.52
CA GLN A 32 31.28 19.15 -22.07
C GLN A 32 31.39 17.82 -21.30
N SER A 33 32.57 17.44 -20.82
CA SER A 33 32.76 16.22 -20.02
C SER A 33 32.20 16.35 -18.59
N ILE A 34 32.20 17.56 -18.01
CA ILE A 34 31.55 17.84 -16.72
C ILE A 34 30.03 17.81 -16.89
N ASP A 35 29.49 18.48 -17.91
CA ASP A 35 28.05 18.52 -18.20
C ASP A 35 27.50 17.11 -18.46
N ALA A 36 28.23 16.28 -19.22
CA ALA A 36 27.88 14.87 -19.44
C ALA A 36 27.90 14.04 -18.14
N ARG A 37 28.85 14.30 -17.23
CA ARG A 37 28.89 13.64 -15.90
C ARG A 37 27.72 14.09 -15.01
N LEU A 38 27.37 15.37 -15.03
CA LEU A 38 26.23 15.90 -14.28
C LEU A 38 24.90 15.32 -14.79
N GLN A 39 24.70 15.27 -16.11
CA GLN A 39 23.54 14.60 -16.73
C GLN A 39 23.50 13.10 -16.38
N ALA A 40 24.66 12.42 -16.32
CA ALA A 40 24.74 11.03 -15.90
C ALA A 40 24.44 10.82 -14.40
N LYS A 41 24.78 11.76 -13.50
CA LYS A 41 24.38 11.71 -12.08
C LYS A 41 22.88 11.98 -11.92
N LEU A 42 22.37 13.07 -12.50
CA LEU A 42 20.94 13.42 -12.46
C LEU A 42 20.03 12.31 -13.01
N SER A 43 20.41 11.67 -14.12
CA SER A 43 19.62 10.56 -14.68
C SER A 43 19.67 9.29 -13.82
N LYS A 44 20.77 9.01 -13.11
CA LYS A 44 20.84 7.94 -12.10
C LYS A 44 19.93 8.25 -10.91
N GLU A 45 20.03 9.44 -10.34
CA GLU A 45 19.22 9.90 -9.20
C GLU A 45 17.72 9.84 -9.52
N GLN A 46 17.29 10.37 -10.67
CA GLN A 46 15.90 10.26 -11.13
C GLN A 46 15.44 8.81 -11.26
N ASN A 47 16.30 7.89 -11.72
CA ASN A 47 15.96 6.48 -11.83
C ASN A 47 15.92 5.77 -10.46
N ILE A 48 16.71 6.20 -9.49
CA ILE A 48 16.63 5.74 -8.09
C ILE A 48 15.30 6.19 -7.48
N ILE A 49 14.93 7.47 -7.63
CA ILE A 49 13.66 8.02 -7.13
C ILE A 49 12.46 7.29 -7.75
N ARG A 50 12.42 7.13 -9.08
CA ARG A 50 11.36 6.38 -9.79
C ARG A 50 11.19 4.97 -9.23
N LYS A 51 12.30 4.23 -9.06
CA LYS A 51 12.27 2.89 -8.47
C LYS A 51 11.78 2.91 -7.03
N GLN A 52 12.23 3.87 -6.21
CA GLN A 52 11.77 3.98 -4.83
C GLN A 52 10.25 4.24 -4.74
N ASP A 53 9.70 5.06 -5.63
CA ASP A 53 8.26 5.34 -5.67
C ASP A 53 7.44 4.18 -6.22
N GLU A 54 7.97 3.41 -7.19
CA GLU A 54 7.38 2.12 -7.60
C GLU A 54 7.33 1.14 -6.41
N LEU A 55 8.42 1.04 -5.62
CA LEU A 55 8.45 0.18 -4.44
C LEU A 55 7.52 0.63 -3.31
N LYS A 56 7.33 1.94 -3.13
CA LYS A 56 6.30 2.47 -2.21
C LYS A 56 4.90 2.07 -2.66
N LYS A 57 4.59 2.17 -3.97
CA LYS A 57 3.31 1.75 -4.54
C LYS A 57 3.09 0.24 -4.37
N ASP A 58 4.11 -0.58 -4.66
CA ASP A 58 4.05 -2.03 -4.44
C ASP A 58 3.77 -2.38 -2.96
N ARG A 59 4.38 -1.65 -2.00
CA ARG A 59 4.09 -1.80 -0.56
C ARG A 59 2.65 -1.45 -0.20
N ILE A 60 2.11 -0.34 -0.72
CA ILE A 60 0.71 0.07 -0.48
C ILE A 60 -0.26 -0.96 -1.09
N ASN A 61 0.06 -1.50 -2.26
CA ASN A 61 -0.74 -2.55 -2.90
C ASN A 61 -0.72 -3.85 -2.06
N ILE A 62 0.40 -4.20 -1.41
CA ILE A 62 0.47 -5.34 -0.48
C ILE A 62 -0.45 -5.16 0.73
N THR A 63 -0.45 -4.00 1.40
CA THR A 63 -1.36 -3.78 2.53
C THR A 63 -2.81 -3.81 2.08
N ARG A 64 -3.15 -3.07 1.01
CA ARG A 64 -4.51 -3.03 0.47
C ARG A 64 -5.05 -4.41 0.10
N THR A 65 -4.28 -5.23 -0.63
CA THR A 65 -4.73 -6.58 -1.02
C THR A 65 -4.93 -7.50 0.19
N LEU A 66 -4.12 -7.37 1.25
CA LEU A 66 -4.32 -8.10 2.50
C LEU A 66 -5.56 -7.62 3.29
N GLU A 67 -5.81 -6.30 3.32
CA GLU A 67 -7.01 -5.72 3.92
C GLU A 67 -8.29 -6.16 3.19
N ASP A 68 -8.31 -6.07 1.85
CA ASP A 68 -9.41 -6.52 1.00
C ASP A 68 -9.69 -8.03 1.20
N LEU A 69 -8.64 -8.86 1.34
CA LEU A 69 -8.79 -10.29 1.65
C LEU A 69 -9.36 -10.53 3.06
N ALA A 70 -8.86 -9.82 4.08
CA ALA A 70 -9.34 -9.96 5.46
C ALA A 70 -10.80 -9.52 5.61
N TYR A 71 -11.20 -8.43 4.95
CA TYR A 71 -12.56 -7.92 4.92
C TYR A 71 -13.53 -8.93 4.28
N LYS A 72 -13.17 -9.48 3.12
CA LYS A 72 -13.93 -10.56 2.47
C LYS A 72 -14.07 -11.78 3.39
N GLU A 73 -12.99 -12.23 4.04
CA GLU A 73 -13.06 -13.36 4.97
C GLU A 73 -14.02 -13.10 6.12
N GLY A 74 -14.04 -11.88 6.67
CA GLY A 74 -14.97 -11.47 7.73
C GLY A 74 -16.44 -11.60 7.31
N ILE A 75 -16.80 -11.09 6.12
CA ILE A 75 -18.16 -11.21 5.58
C ILE A 75 -18.54 -12.68 5.37
N LEU A 76 -17.66 -13.46 4.73
CA LEU A 76 -17.91 -14.86 4.43
C LEU A 76 -18.05 -15.70 5.69
N ARG A 77 -17.24 -15.46 6.72
CA ARG A 77 -17.34 -16.13 8.03
C ARG A 77 -18.73 -15.95 8.66
N VAL A 78 -19.26 -14.72 8.64
CA VAL A 78 -20.61 -14.43 9.16
C VAL A 78 -21.69 -15.08 8.29
N ARG A 79 -21.55 -15.03 6.96
CA ARG A 79 -22.48 -15.65 6.01
C ARG A 79 -22.54 -17.17 6.14
N HIS A 80 -21.38 -17.82 6.22
CA HIS A 80 -21.24 -19.27 6.34
C HIS A 80 -21.77 -19.81 7.69
N ALA A 81 -21.73 -19.00 8.76
CA ALA A 81 -22.38 -19.34 10.02
C ALA A 81 -23.91 -19.13 9.96
N ASN A 82 -24.35 -18.00 9.45
CA ASN A 82 -25.76 -17.60 9.51
C ASN A 82 -26.65 -18.29 8.47
N LEU A 83 -26.17 -18.54 7.25
CA LEU A 83 -27.01 -19.06 6.17
C LEU A 83 -27.51 -20.51 6.43
N PRO A 84 -26.67 -21.46 6.88
CA PRO A 84 -27.13 -22.81 7.26
C PRO A 84 -27.98 -22.82 8.54
N TYR A 85 -27.75 -21.86 9.45
CA TYR A 85 -28.59 -21.71 10.63
C TYR A 85 -30.00 -21.21 10.26
N LEU A 86 -30.09 -20.14 9.48
CA LEU A 86 -31.35 -19.51 9.05
C LEU A 86 -32.16 -20.36 8.06
N SER A 87 -31.53 -21.26 7.30
CA SER A 87 -32.22 -22.19 6.39
C SER A 87 -33.12 -23.19 7.14
N SER A 88 -32.93 -23.36 8.44
CA SER A 88 -33.79 -24.17 9.31
C SER A 88 -35.14 -23.52 9.67
N PHE A 89 -35.38 -22.26 9.28
CA PHE A 89 -36.58 -21.51 9.61
C PHE A 89 -37.42 -21.22 8.34
N LEU A 90 -38.74 -21.15 8.52
CA LEU A 90 -39.67 -20.69 7.50
C LEU A 90 -39.69 -19.16 7.47
N LEU A 91 -39.87 -18.60 6.28
CA LEU A 91 -40.06 -17.17 6.05
C LEU A 91 -41.53 -16.86 5.77
N THR A 92 -41.97 -15.64 6.09
CA THR A 92 -43.29 -15.12 5.67
C THR A 92 -43.43 -14.95 4.15
N THR A 93 -42.33 -15.09 3.41
CA THR A 93 -42.25 -15.02 1.95
C THR A 93 -42.02 -16.39 1.28
N ASP A 94 -41.90 -17.48 2.03
CA ASP A 94 -41.70 -18.81 1.47
C ASP A 94 -43.01 -19.31 0.82
N ASP A 95 -43.00 -19.57 -0.48
CA ASP A 95 -44.13 -20.17 -1.20
C ASP A 95 -44.12 -21.70 -1.03
N ILE A 96 -44.93 -22.18 -0.09
CA ILE A 96 -45.05 -23.59 0.25
C ILE A 96 -46.39 -24.09 -0.28
N PRO A 97 -46.42 -25.00 -1.28
CA PRO A 97 -47.67 -25.54 -1.78
C PRO A 97 -48.42 -26.27 -0.65
N SER A 98 -49.59 -25.74 -0.32
CA SER A 98 -50.57 -26.34 0.59
C SER A 98 -51.68 -26.99 -0.23
N GLU A 99 -52.21 -28.13 0.22
CA GLU A 99 -53.32 -28.82 -0.46
C GLU A 99 -54.67 -28.07 -0.31
N SER A 100 -54.69 -26.95 0.41
CA SER A 100 -55.81 -26.02 0.51
C SER A 100 -55.55 -24.78 -0.34
N ASP A 101 -56.13 -24.73 -1.55
CA ASP A 101 -56.02 -23.59 -2.47
C ASP A 101 -56.64 -22.30 -1.90
N SER A 102 -55.83 -21.55 -1.15
CA SER A 102 -56.15 -20.22 -0.64
C SER A 102 -54.89 -19.34 -0.70
N SER A 103 -54.23 -19.32 -1.87
CA SER A 103 -53.05 -18.49 -2.12
C SER A 103 -53.43 -17.01 -2.24
N THR A 104 -53.50 -16.34 -1.11
CA THR A 104 -53.40 -14.87 -0.99
C THR A 104 -52.09 -14.55 -0.29
N SER A 105 -50.98 -14.75 -1.00
CA SER A 105 -49.66 -14.29 -0.58
C SER A 105 -49.70 -12.76 -0.39
N PRO A 106 -49.51 -12.23 0.83
CA PRO A 106 -49.62 -10.80 1.06
C PRO A 106 -48.46 -10.08 0.37
N SER A 107 -48.78 -9.05 -0.42
CA SER A 107 -47.79 -8.16 -1.05
C SER A 107 -46.96 -7.47 0.03
N SER A 108 -45.80 -8.04 0.32
CA SER A 108 -44.99 -7.78 1.53
C SER A 108 -43.72 -6.99 1.24
N ALA A 109 -43.67 -6.28 0.11
CA ALA A 109 -42.49 -5.58 -0.42
C ALA A 109 -41.80 -4.60 0.55
N ASN A 110 -42.47 -4.18 1.63
CA ASN A 110 -41.96 -3.21 2.62
C ASN A 110 -41.84 -3.77 4.05
N VAL A 111 -42.10 -5.06 4.30
CA VAL A 111 -42.00 -5.66 5.64
C VAL A 111 -40.78 -6.56 5.73
N PRO A 112 -39.87 -6.39 6.72
CA PRO A 112 -38.75 -7.29 6.91
C PRO A 112 -39.22 -8.74 7.06
N PRO A 113 -38.60 -9.72 6.37
CA PRO A 113 -39.03 -11.11 6.44
C PRO A 113 -38.87 -11.65 7.86
N LEU A 114 -39.95 -12.23 8.40
CA LEU A 114 -39.93 -12.84 9.72
C LEU A 114 -39.53 -14.32 9.60
N TYR A 115 -38.48 -14.70 10.33
CA TYR A 115 -38.07 -16.09 10.49
C TYR A 115 -38.87 -16.73 11.63
N TYR A 116 -39.54 -17.84 11.35
CA TYR A 116 -40.32 -18.58 12.35
C TYR A 116 -40.19 -20.10 12.16
N LEU A 117 -40.39 -20.85 13.23
CA LEU A 117 -40.40 -22.32 13.19
C LEU A 117 -41.64 -22.83 13.95
N PRO A 118 -42.66 -23.34 13.24
CA PRO A 118 -43.83 -23.94 13.89
C PRO A 118 -43.46 -25.13 14.77
N ALA A 119 -44.11 -25.27 15.93
CA ALA A 119 -43.91 -26.40 16.82
C ALA A 119 -44.33 -27.76 16.20
N ILE A 120 -45.24 -27.73 15.21
CA ILE A 120 -45.67 -28.89 14.43
C ILE A 120 -45.54 -28.53 12.96
N LEU A 121 -44.68 -29.26 12.23
CA LEU A 121 -44.44 -29.07 10.80
C LEU A 121 -45.24 -30.08 9.96
N THR A 122 -45.86 -29.61 8.88
CA THR A 122 -46.48 -30.48 7.86
C THR A 122 -45.42 -31.23 7.05
N PRO A 123 -45.77 -32.33 6.35
CA PRO A 123 -44.83 -33.02 5.45
C PRO A 123 -44.28 -32.13 4.32
N SER A 124 -45.11 -31.23 3.78
CA SER A 124 -44.68 -30.24 2.78
C SER A 124 -43.67 -29.24 3.36
N GLN A 125 -43.90 -28.74 4.58
CA GLN A 125 -42.95 -27.85 5.27
C GLN A 125 -41.62 -28.55 5.60
N LYS A 126 -41.65 -29.83 6.02
CA LYS A 126 -40.43 -30.60 6.32
C LYS A 126 -39.57 -30.79 5.08
N SER A 127 -40.15 -31.30 3.99
CA SER A 127 -39.43 -31.50 2.73
C SER A 127 -38.95 -30.18 2.09
N PHE A 128 -39.67 -29.08 2.30
CA PHE A 128 -39.23 -27.73 1.93
C PHE A 128 -38.00 -27.29 2.75
N LEU A 129 -38.03 -27.41 4.08
CA LEU A 129 -36.90 -27.07 4.95
C LEU A 129 -35.67 -27.94 4.68
N GLU A 130 -35.85 -29.23 4.42
CA GLU A 130 -34.75 -30.14 4.03
C GLU A 130 -34.08 -29.67 2.73
N ARG A 131 -34.87 -29.37 1.69
CA ARG A 131 -34.35 -28.81 0.42
C ARG A 131 -33.64 -27.47 0.63
N LYS A 132 -34.21 -26.58 1.44
CA LYS A 132 -33.66 -25.25 1.77
C LYS A 132 -32.33 -25.36 2.52
N ARG A 133 -32.19 -26.33 3.43
CA ARG A 133 -30.93 -26.66 4.10
C ARG A 133 -29.87 -27.15 3.14
N THR A 134 -30.18 -28.16 2.31
CA THR A 134 -29.22 -28.68 1.33
C THR A 134 -28.77 -27.60 0.33
N GLU A 135 -29.68 -26.73 -0.13
CA GLU A 135 -29.31 -25.62 -1.02
C GLU A 135 -28.45 -24.56 -0.31
N ALA A 136 -28.70 -24.29 0.97
CA ALA A 136 -27.88 -23.39 1.78
C ALA A 136 -26.47 -23.95 2.02
N GLU A 137 -26.36 -25.24 2.32
CA GLU A 137 -25.09 -25.96 2.48
C GLU A 137 -24.30 -26.00 1.17
N ASP A 138 -24.94 -26.38 0.05
CA ASP A 138 -24.33 -26.35 -1.29
C ASP A 138 -23.86 -24.95 -1.69
N ARG A 139 -24.63 -23.90 -1.37
CA ARG A 139 -24.26 -22.51 -1.64
C ARG A 139 -23.05 -22.07 -0.80
N VAL A 140 -23.03 -22.40 0.49
CA VAL A 140 -21.88 -22.14 1.37
C VAL A 140 -20.64 -22.91 0.91
N GLN A 141 -20.78 -24.15 0.45
CA GLN A 141 -19.62 -24.92 -0.01
C GLN A 141 -19.03 -24.34 -1.30
N LYS A 142 -19.86 -24.02 -2.30
CA LYS A 142 -19.39 -23.34 -3.52
C LYS A 142 -18.69 -22.01 -3.21
N GLU A 143 -19.27 -21.21 -2.32
CA GLU A 143 -18.71 -19.93 -1.90
C GLU A 143 -17.36 -20.10 -1.15
N LYS A 144 -17.18 -21.18 -0.39
CA LYS A 144 -15.87 -21.55 0.18
C LYS A 144 -14.85 -21.93 -0.89
N ASP A 145 -15.23 -22.82 -1.82
CA ASP A 145 -14.32 -23.30 -2.88
C ASP A 145 -13.87 -22.14 -3.78
N GLU A 146 -14.79 -21.23 -4.13
CA GLU A 146 -14.51 -19.99 -4.86
C GLU A 146 -13.59 -19.06 -4.05
N TRP A 147 -13.87 -18.88 -2.75
CA TRP A 147 -13.08 -18.05 -1.86
C TRP A 147 -11.65 -18.58 -1.63
N GLU A 148 -11.46 -19.89 -1.49
CA GLU A 148 -10.13 -20.49 -1.41
C GLU A 148 -9.33 -20.24 -2.70
N GLY A 149 -10.01 -20.29 -3.85
CA GLY A 149 -9.45 -19.92 -5.15
C GLY A 149 -9.09 -18.43 -5.30
N GLU A 150 -9.83 -17.51 -4.68
CA GLU A 150 -9.46 -16.08 -4.62
C GLU A 150 -8.32 -15.82 -3.64
N LYS A 151 -8.41 -16.41 -2.43
CA LYS A 151 -7.45 -16.22 -1.34
C LYS A 151 -6.06 -16.72 -1.71
N THR A 152 -5.97 -17.88 -2.37
CA THR A 152 -4.69 -18.41 -2.87
C THR A 152 -4.04 -17.46 -3.88
N LYS A 153 -4.78 -17.02 -4.90
CA LYS A 153 -4.29 -16.05 -5.91
C LYS A 153 -3.84 -14.73 -5.29
N GLY A 154 -4.62 -14.16 -4.37
CA GLY A 154 -4.28 -12.90 -3.70
C GLY A 154 -3.03 -13.04 -2.82
N LEU A 155 -2.84 -14.16 -2.14
CA LEU A 155 -1.62 -14.44 -1.38
C LEU A 155 -0.40 -14.68 -2.28
N GLU A 156 -0.59 -15.27 -3.47
CA GLU A 156 0.46 -15.40 -4.48
C GLU A 156 0.88 -14.02 -5.02
N GLU A 157 -0.06 -13.15 -5.37
CA GLU A 157 0.21 -11.76 -5.78
C GLU A 157 0.98 -10.98 -4.69
N VAL A 158 0.52 -11.05 -3.44
CA VAL A 158 1.22 -10.46 -2.28
C VAL A 158 2.65 -11.00 -2.15
N LYS A 159 2.86 -12.30 -2.38
CA LYS A 159 4.19 -12.93 -2.31
C LYS A 159 5.10 -12.46 -3.44
N GLU A 160 4.58 -12.28 -4.65
CA GLU A 160 5.32 -11.71 -5.78
C GLU A 160 5.68 -10.24 -5.56
N LEU A 161 4.72 -9.42 -5.10
CA LEU A 161 4.98 -8.02 -4.75
C LEU A 161 6.01 -7.90 -3.62
N ARG A 162 5.90 -8.71 -2.55
CA ARG A 162 6.89 -8.76 -1.46
C ARG A 162 8.28 -9.14 -1.98
N LYS A 163 8.38 -10.10 -2.90
CA LYS A 163 9.64 -10.47 -3.56
C LYS A 163 10.20 -9.33 -4.41
N LYS A 164 9.37 -8.64 -5.20
CA LYS A 164 9.76 -7.46 -5.99
C LYS A 164 10.28 -6.34 -5.08
N VAL A 165 9.60 -6.07 -3.95
CA VAL A 165 10.04 -5.11 -2.94
C VAL A 165 11.36 -5.50 -2.30
N ALA A 166 11.54 -6.76 -1.91
CA ALA A 166 12.80 -7.25 -1.34
C ALA A 166 13.98 -7.16 -2.33
N GLN A 167 13.74 -7.42 -3.61
CA GLN A 167 14.77 -7.34 -4.67
C GLN A 167 15.08 -5.91 -5.12
N GLY A 168 14.11 -4.98 -5.01
CA GLY A 168 14.25 -3.61 -5.46
C GLY A 168 14.95 -2.68 -4.46
N ILE A 169 15.02 -3.05 -3.17
CA ILE A 169 15.76 -2.29 -2.16
C ILE A 169 17.26 -2.52 -2.38
N PRO A 170 18.04 -1.53 -2.85
CA PRO A 170 19.49 -1.69 -2.89
C PRO A 170 20.05 -1.80 -1.46
N PRO A 171 21.12 -2.56 -1.23
CA PRO A 171 21.83 -2.51 0.04
C PRO A 171 22.30 -1.07 0.28
N ARG A 172 22.01 -0.54 1.48
CA ARG A 172 22.14 0.88 1.87
C ARG A 172 23.60 1.33 2.06
N SER A 173 24.55 0.71 1.36
CA SER A 173 25.97 0.62 1.74
C SER A 173 26.96 0.83 0.58
N ALA A 174 26.58 1.57 -0.46
CA ALA A 174 27.46 1.84 -1.62
C ALA A 174 27.69 3.34 -1.94
N ASP A 175 26.86 4.26 -1.41
CA ASP A 175 26.93 5.70 -1.74
C ASP A 175 27.83 6.53 -0.79
N VAL A 176 28.76 5.90 -0.06
CA VAL A 176 29.73 6.62 0.81
C VAL A 176 31.10 6.78 0.13
N GLU A 177 31.43 5.99 -0.91
CA GLU A 177 32.77 5.93 -1.52
C GLU A 177 33.07 6.96 -2.64
N ASP A 178 32.13 7.83 -3.05
CA ASP A 178 32.42 8.89 -4.07
C ASP A 178 32.86 10.24 -3.44
N THR A 179 33.27 10.23 -2.16
CA THR A 179 33.78 11.42 -1.43
C THR A 179 35.32 11.51 -1.39
N GLU A 180 36.04 10.58 -2.03
CA GLU A 180 37.51 10.56 -2.09
C GLU A 180 38.09 10.80 -3.51
N MET A 181 37.68 11.89 -4.17
CA MET A 181 38.46 12.47 -5.29
C MET A 181 38.65 13.99 -5.17
N ARG A 182 39.35 14.37 -4.10
CA ARG A 182 40.64 15.09 -4.18
C ARG A 182 40.76 16.14 -5.30
N THR A 183 40.43 17.39 -4.98
CA THR A 183 41.06 18.56 -5.59
C THR A 183 42.15 19.08 -4.65
N ASP A 184 43.38 18.60 -4.86
CA ASP A 184 44.57 19.29 -4.35
C ASP A 184 44.73 20.60 -5.17
N ASP A 185 44.27 21.72 -4.62
CA ASP A 185 44.74 23.05 -5.03
C ASP A 185 44.81 23.93 -3.77
N ALA A 186 46.03 24.40 -3.47
CA ALA A 186 46.35 25.17 -2.29
C ALA A 186 46.05 26.68 -2.49
N ASP A 187 46.37 27.46 -1.46
CA ASP A 187 46.45 28.93 -1.47
C ASP A 187 45.13 29.70 -1.52
N ARG A 188 44.42 29.70 -0.38
CA ARG A 188 43.94 30.96 0.18
C ARG A 188 43.90 30.97 1.71
N GLU A 189 44.93 31.54 2.33
CA GLU A 189 44.85 32.01 3.72
C GLU A 189 43.77 33.09 3.87
N GLY A 190 43.03 33.10 4.98
CA GLY A 190 42.17 34.24 5.33
C GLY A 190 41.05 33.98 6.35
N SER A 191 41.36 34.23 7.62
CA SER A 191 40.43 34.76 8.65
C SER A 191 39.43 33.82 9.37
N ASP A 192 39.80 33.51 10.61
CA ASP A 192 39.01 33.60 11.86
C ASP A 192 37.60 32.99 12.04
N VAL A 193 37.57 31.95 12.88
CA VAL A 193 36.73 31.75 14.08
C VAL A 193 35.30 32.31 14.12
N ASN A 194 34.31 31.40 14.05
CA ASN A 194 33.26 31.15 15.08
C ASN A 194 32.59 29.81 14.73
N GLY A 195 32.40 28.80 15.59
CA GLY A 195 31.88 28.88 16.96
C GLY A 195 30.40 28.43 16.98
N GLY A 196 30.11 27.20 16.57
CA GLY A 196 28.74 26.66 16.44
C GLY A 196 28.64 25.22 16.97
N LYS A 197 27.79 25.01 17.98
CA LYS A 197 27.74 23.80 18.82
C LYS A 197 26.91 22.67 18.18
N ALA A 198 27.23 21.43 18.53
CA ALA A 198 26.52 20.24 18.06
C ALA A 198 25.19 19.98 18.81
N GLN A 199 24.19 19.49 18.07
CA GLN A 199 23.11 18.57 18.47
C GLN A 199 22.79 17.77 17.20
N ALA A 200 22.97 16.44 17.10
CA ALA A 200 22.53 15.35 17.98
C ALA A 200 21.00 15.19 18.00
N MET A 201 20.49 14.51 16.97
CA MET A 201 19.20 13.81 16.94
C MET A 201 19.35 12.74 15.84
N GLU A 202 19.87 11.55 16.17
CA GLU A 202 19.15 10.43 16.79
C GLU A 202 18.31 9.67 15.77
N THR A 203 18.78 8.46 15.47
CA THR A 203 18.18 7.53 14.52
C THR A 203 17.16 6.65 15.23
N GLU A 204 15.88 6.82 14.90
CA GLU A 204 14.84 5.89 15.34
C GLU A 204 14.50 4.93 14.19
N ALA A 205 14.74 3.65 14.44
CA ALA A 205 14.46 2.56 13.52
C ALA A 205 13.51 1.58 14.23
N GLU A 206 12.20 1.81 14.10
CA GLU A 206 11.24 0.79 14.49
C GLU A 206 11.14 -0.29 13.41
N ALA A 207 11.73 -1.44 13.74
CA ALA A 207 11.30 -2.72 13.23
C ALA A 207 10.32 -3.31 14.26
N VAL A 208 9.03 -3.27 13.98
CA VAL A 208 8.04 -4.07 14.73
C VAL A 208 7.94 -5.43 14.05
N ASP A 209 8.74 -6.35 14.55
CA ASP A 209 8.64 -7.78 14.33
C ASP A 209 7.85 -8.36 15.52
N GLU A 210 6.58 -8.72 15.29
CA GLU A 210 5.74 -9.35 16.33
C GLU A 210 5.19 -10.68 15.81
N GLU A 211 6.09 -11.66 15.72
CA GLU A 211 5.74 -13.05 15.46
C GLU A 211 5.30 -13.75 16.77
N ALA A 212 3.99 -13.99 16.86
CA ALA A 212 3.29 -15.05 17.61
C ALA A 212 3.96 -15.69 18.85
N ARG A 213 3.26 -15.61 19.99
CA ARG A 213 3.39 -16.63 21.04
C ARG A 213 2.01 -17.01 21.64
N PRO A 214 1.64 -18.31 21.68
CA PRO A 214 0.34 -18.75 22.19
C PRO A 214 0.35 -18.99 23.71
N ALA A 215 -0.82 -18.86 24.33
CA ALA A 215 -1.15 -19.45 25.63
C ALA A 215 -2.66 -19.76 25.68
N GLU A 216 -3.00 -20.98 26.11
CA GLU A 216 -4.36 -21.52 26.17
C GLU A 216 -4.93 -21.49 27.60
N GLY A 217 -6.26 -21.45 27.71
CA GLY A 217 -7.03 -21.84 28.91
C GLY A 217 -7.16 -20.81 30.04
N GLU A 218 -8.24 -20.80 30.85
CA GLU A 218 -9.53 -21.48 30.71
C GLU A 218 -10.56 -20.88 31.72
N ASP A 219 -11.86 -20.93 31.36
CA ASP A 219 -13.04 -21.11 32.23
C ASP A 219 -13.70 -19.99 33.12
N ASN A 220 -15.02 -19.78 32.87
CA ASN A 220 -16.19 -19.64 33.80
C ASN A 220 -16.23 -18.63 35.00
N THR A 221 -17.35 -17.97 35.41
CA THR A 221 -18.73 -17.66 34.90
C THR A 221 -19.33 -16.48 35.76
N PRO A 222 -20.53 -15.89 35.47
CA PRO A 222 -21.05 -14.65 36.09
C PRO A 222 -22.04 -14.91 37.27
N PRO A 223 -22.73 -13.91 37.89
CA PRO A 223 -23.78 -13.03 37.31
C PRO A 223 -23.41 -11.51 37.49
N ASP A 224 -24.26 -10.46 37.54
CA ASP A 224 -25.72 -10.29 37.69
C ASP A 224 -26.23 -8.91 37.14
N GLU A 225 -27.53 -8.62 37.22
CA GLU A 225 -28.24 -7.47 36.62
C GLU A 225 -28.24 -6.15 37.43
N THR A 226 -28.37 -4.98 36.76
CA THR A 226 -29.55 -4.07 36.92
C THR A 226 -29.59 -2.90 35.93
N ALA A 227 -30.82 -2.55 35.52
CA ALA A 227 -31.19 -1.62 34.44
C ALA A 227 -30.82 -0.13 34.62
N HIS A 228 -30.64 0.62 33.52
CA HIS A 228 -31.65 1.58 33.01
C HIS A 228 -31.19 2.38 31.77
N ALA A 229 -32.08 2.52 30.78
CA ALA A 229 -32.06 3.53 29.71
C ALA A 229 -32.90 4.78 30.15
N PRO A 230 -32.98 5.94 29.44
CA PRO A 230 -32.69 6.15 28.02
C PRO A 230 -32.09 7.51 27.53
N ALA A 231 -31.64 7.50 26.26
CA ALA A 231 -31.67 8.56 25.22
C ALA A 231 -31.48 10.07 25.52
N SER A 232 -30.40 10.64 24.96
CA SER A 232 -30.33 11.98 24.30
C SER A 232 -29.15 11.96 23.31
N SER A 233 -29.25 12.32 22.02
CA SER A 233 -29.66 13.58 21.37
C SER A 233 -28.56 14.67 21.30
N ALA A 234 -27.51 14.43 20.52
CA ALA A 234 -26.65 15.42 19.82
C ALA A 234 -25.85 14.61 18.75
N LEU A 235 -25.82 14.85 17.44
CA LEU A 235 -25.86 16.05 16.60
C LEU A 235 -24.67 17.01 16.80
N MET A 236 -23.53 16.59 16.26
CA MET A 236 -22.43 17.40 15.70
C MET A 236 -22.05 16.69 14.38
N ALA A 237 -22.05 17.24 13.16
CA ALA A 237 -22.03 18.63 12.66
C ALA A 237 -20.76 19.41 13.00
N MET A 238 -20.13 19.98 11.95
CA MET A 238 -18.76 20.53 11.86
C MET A 238 -17.68 19.43 11.70
N ASP A 239 -16.72 19.51 10.76
CA ASP A 239 -16.33 20.62 9.87
C ASP A 239 -16.28 20.24 8.38
N GLN A 240 -16.45 21.26 7.52
CA GLN A 240 -16.11 21.23 6.09
C GLN A 240 -14.90 22.17 5.87
N ASP A 241 -13.73 21.60 5.61
CA ASP A 241 -12.56 22.38 5.15
C ASP A 241 -12.64 22.56 3.62
N ASP A 242 -13.47 23.52 3.19
CA ASP A 242 -13.46 24.07 1.83
C ASP A 242 -12.55 25.32 1.78
N ASP A 243 -11.23 25.14 1.69
CA ASP A 243 -10.28 26.25 1.51
C ASP A 243 -8.96 25.80 0.83
N ASP A 244 -8.94 25.75 -0.52
CA ASP A 244 -7.72 26.11 -1.28
C ASP A 244 -8.08 26.52 -2.74
N ALA A 245 -8.61 27.73 -2.88
CA ALA A 245 -8.89 28.34 -4.18
C ALA A 245 -7.63 29.02 -4.74
N VAL A 246 -6.94 28.37 -5.68
CA VAL A 246 -5.75 28.94 -6.33
C VAL A 246 -6.16 29.85 -7.50
N GLU A 247 -6.26 31.16 -7.24
CA GLU A 247 -6.10 32.17 -8.28
C GLU A 247 -4.61 32.32 -8.64
N TYR A 248 -4.24 32.05 -9.89
CA TYR A 248 -3.48 32.92 -10.82
C TYR A 248 -2.98 32.16 -12.07
#